data_AF-A0A7R9Z8V7-F1
#
_entry.id   AF-A0A7R9Z8V7-F1
#
_cell.length_a   1.000
_cell.length_b   1.000
_cell.length_c   1.000
_cell.angle_alpha   90.00
_cell.angle_beta   90.00
_cell.angle_gamma   90.00
#
_symmetry.space_group_name_H-M   'P 1'
#
loop_
_entity.id
_entity.type
_entity.pdbx_description
1 polymer ?
#
loop_
_entity_poly.entity_id
_entity_poly.type
_entity_poly.pdbx_seq_one_letter_code
_entity_poly.pdbx_strand_id
1 'polypeptide(L)'
;ASSSVKRPAASSKKRKVTVSAGQAEPSAPGTQAKVDLRPFMSAVEDQKNSNSCAANAVAGAYEYLATRAALRDGEDEVGEISRLFIYYVGRKRDQINWGEDTSKRPKDEGMTLGG
;
A
#
# COMPACT_ATOMS: atom_id res chain seq x y z
N ALA A 1 -7.14 24.21 -36.59
CA ALA A 1 -6.90 25.40 -35.76
C ALA A 1 -6.54 24.92 -34.35
N SER A 2 -5.28 25.06 -33.96
CA SER A 2 -4.77 24.63 -32.65
C SER A 2 -4.95 25.78 -31.65
N SER A 3 -5.79 25.61 -30.63
CA SER A 3 -5.94 26.59 -29.54
C SER A 3 -5.01 26.22 -28.38
N SER A 4 -3.83 26.86 -28.34
CA SER A 4 -2.93 26.79 -27.19
C SER A 4 -3.53 27.49 -25.98
N VAL A 5 -3.99 26.72 -24.99
CA VAL A 5 -4.36 27.25 -23.66
C VAL A 5 -3.08 27.60 -22.90
N LYS A 6 -2.85 28.89 -22.68
CA LYS A 6 -1.71 29.42 -21.93
C LYS A 6 -1.99 29.25 -20.42
N ARG A 7 -1.28 28.32 -19.75
CA ARG A 7 -1.36 28.16 -18.28
C ARG A 7 -0.65 29.34 -17.59
N PRO A 8 -1.21 29.93 -16.52
CA PRO A 8 -0.54 31.00 -15.78
C PRO A 8 0.61 30.43 -14.94
N ALA A 9 1.67 31.24 -14.81
CA ALA A 9 2.86 30.91 -14.04
C ALA A 9 2.55 30.87 -12.52
N ALA A 10 2.90 29.77 -11.86
CA ALA A 10 2.75 29.61 -10.42
C ALA A 10 3.81 30.46 -9.68
N SER A 11 3.35 31.42 -8.88
CA SER A 11 4.22 32.20 -7.98
C SER A 11 4.63 31.34 -6.77
N SER A 12 5.88 30.90 -6.74
CA SER A 12 6.43 30.10 -5.64
C SER A 12 6.74 30.96 -4.41
N LYS A 13 5.74 31.15 -3.54
CA LYS A 13 5.95 31.76 -2.23
C LYS A 13 6.57 30.71 -1.30
N LYS A 14 7.87 30.80 -1.03
CA LYS A 14 8.57 29.92 -0.07
C LYS A 14 7.96 30.10 1.33
N ARG A 15 7.10 29.18 1.74
CA ARG A 15 6.60 29.10 3.12
C ARG A 15 7.66 28.42 3.97
N LYS A 16 8.20 29.14 4.96
CA LYS A 16 9.06 28.58 6.00
C LYS A 16 8.19 27.71 6.90
N VAL A 17 8.23 26.39 6.70
CA VAL A 17 7.56 25.42 7.58
C VAL A 17 8.47 25.20 8.79
N THR A 18 8.13 25.84 9.91
CA THR A 18 8.65 25.46 11.22
C THR A 18 7.81 24.30 11.75
N VAL A 19 8.38 23.10 11.75
CA VAL A 19 7.77 21.94 12.43
C VAL A 19 8.01 22.13 13.93
N SER A 20 6.99 22.64 14.62
CA SER A 20 6.89 22.50 16.07
C SER A 20 6.61 21.03 16.35
N ALA A 21 7.43 20.39 17.21
CA ALA A 21 7.08 19.09 17.78
C ALA A 21 5.78 19.29 18.57
N GLY A 22 4.64 18.91 17.97
CA GLY A 22 3.35 18.94 18.63
C GLY A 22 3.41 17.99 19.82
N GLN A 23 3.07 18.51 21.00
CA GLN A 23 2.89 17.70 22.19
C GLN A 23 1.81 16.65 21.88
N ALA A 24 2.13 15.38 22.08
CA ALA A 24 1.18 14.29 21.88
C ALA A 24 0.04 14.43 22.90
N GLU A 25 -1.20 14.51 22.40
CA GLU A 25 -2.41 14.44 23.22
C GLU A 25 -2.39 13.18 24.10
N PRO A 26 -2.88 13.24 25.35
CA PRO A 26 -2.90 12.09 26.24
C PRO A 26 -3.75 10.97 25.62
N SER A 27 -3.18 9.77 25.57
CA SER A 27 -3.82 8.58 25.02
C SER A 27 -5.09 8.25 25.82
N ALA A 28 -6.16 7.85 25.12
CA ALA A 28 -7.44 7.50 25.73
C ALA A 28 -7.26 6.44 26.85
N PRO A 29 -8.09 6.45 27.92
CA PRO A 29 -7.97 5.50 29.03
C PRO A 29 -7.93 4.06 28.50
N GLY A 30 -6.83 3.35 28.79
CA GLY A 30 -6.62 1.96 28.35
C GLY A 30 -5.80 1.78 27.06
N THR A 31 -5.35 2.86 26.42
CA THR A 31 -4.41 2.76 25.28
C THR A 31 -2.98 3.06 25.72
N GLN A 32 -2.06 2.17 25.37
CA GLN A 32 -0.63 2.35 25.64
C GLN A 32 -0.10 3.51 24.80
N ALA A 33 0.72 4.39 25.39
CA ALA A 33 1.29 5.55 24.70
C ALA A 33 2.19 5.18 23.50
N LYS A 34 2.68 3.93 23.45
CA LYS A 34 3.51 3.41 22.36
C LYS A 34 3.27 1.91 22.21
N VAL A 35 3.14 1.46 20.97
CA VAL A 35 2.99 0.04 20.61
C VAL A 35 3.99 -0.28 19.50
N ASP A 36 4.71 -1.40 19.62
CA ASP A 36 5.62 -1.90 18.59
C ASP A 36 5.15 -3.28 18.11
N LEU A 37 4.68 -3.34 16.87
CA LEU A 37 4.16 -4.57 16.25
C LEU A 37 5.19 -5.28 15.37
N ARG A 38 6.40 -4.71 15.21
CA ARG A 38 7.46 -5.29 14.36
C ARG A 38 7.82 -6.75 14.66
N PRO A 39 7.77 -7.25 15.92
CA PRO A 39 8.02 -8.67 16.20
C PRO A 39 7.08 -9.64 15.47
N PHE A 40 5.95 -9.16 14.97
CA PHE A 40 4.94 -9.95 14.26
C PHE A 40 4.86 -9.63 12.76
N MET A 41 5.71 -8.74 12.26
CA MET A 41 5.71 -8.33 10.85
C MET A 41 6.65 -9.24 10.05
N SER A 42 6.29 -9.50 8.80
CA SER A 42 7.18 -10.13 7.82
C SER A 42 8.30 -9.19 7.38
N ALA A 43 9.25 -9.72 6.58
CA ALA A 43 10.32 -8.93 6.00
C ALA A 43 9.77 -7.80 5.11
N VAL A 44 10.56 -6.72 4.98
CA VAL A 44 10.20 -5.61 4.09
C VAL A 44 10.41 -6.02 2.64
N GLU A 45 9.42 -5.73 1.81
CA GLU A 45 9.34 -6.21 0.43
C GLU A 45 9.57 -5.10 -0.59
N ASP A 46 10.19 -5.45 -1.72
CA ASP A 46 10.50 -4.52 -2.80
C ASP A 46 9.48 -4.64 -3.94
N GLN A 47 8.60 -3.64 -4.06
CA GLN A 47 7.61 -3.58 -5.15
C GLN A 47 8.25 -3.28 -6.51
N LYS A 48 9.53 -2.88 -6.55
CA LYS A 48 10.23 -2.41 -7.75
C LYS A 48 9.43 -1.32 -8.45
N ASN A 49 9.36 -1.39 -9.77
CA ASN A 49 8.63 -0.46 -10.62
C ASN A 49 7.17 -0.87 -10.82
N SER A 50 6.51 -1.49 -9.84
CA SER A 50 5.09 -1.85 -9.94
C SER A 50 4.18 -0.89 -9.21
N ASN A 51 2.89 -0.91 -9.54
CA ASN A 51 1.83 -0.22 -8.79
C ASN A 51 1.24 -1.11 -7.66
N SER A 52 2.02 -2.02 -7.08
CA SER A 52 1.53 -3.07 -6.17
C SER A 52 1.50 -2.68 -4.68
N CYS A 53 1.66 -1.40 -4.32
CA CYS A 53 1.70 -0.95 -2.92
C CYS A 53 0.50 -1.41 -2.08
N ALA A 54 -0.71 -1.39 -2.65
CA ALA A 54 -1.91 -1.91 -1.99
C ALA A 54 -1.85 -3.43 -1.78
N ALA A 55 -1.28 -4.18 -2.72
CA ALA A 55 -1.10 -5.62 -2.60
C ALA A 55 -0.06 -5.96 -1.53
N ASN A 56 1.05 -5.22 -1.46
CA ASN A 56 2.07 -5.38 -0.42
C ASN A 56 1.49 -5.08 0.98
N ALA A 57 0.69 -4.03 1.11
CA ALA A 57 0.04 -3.68 2.37
C ALA A 57 -0.94 -4.79 2.83
N VAL A 58 -1.74 -5.33 1.92
CA VAL A 58 -2.69 -6.41 2.24
C VAL A 58 -1.96 -7.71 2.58
N ALA A 59 -0.92 -8.07 1.83
CA ALA A 59 -0.09 -9.24 2.12
C ALA A 59 0.54 -9.14 3.51
N GLY A 60 1.22 -8.02 3.83
CA GLY A 60 1.85 -7.81 5.13
C GLY A 60 0.85 -7.79 6.30
N ALA A 61 -0.36 -7.25 6.09
CA ALA A 61 -1.41 -7.29 7.10
C ALA A 61 -1.92 -8.72 7.36
N TYR A 62 -2.06 -9.53 6.30
CA TYR A 62 -2.49 -10.92 6.46
C TYR A 62 -1.41 -11.78 7.10
N GLU A 63 -0.16 -11.63 6.65
CA GLU A 63 1.01 -12.29 7.23
C GLU A 63 1.10 -11.97 8.73
N TYR A 64 0.90 -10.72 9.14
CA TYR A 64 0.83 -10.35 10.56
C TYR A 64 -0.23 -11.11 11.36
N LEU A 65 -1.46 -11.21 10.82
CA LEU A 65 -2.54 -11.93 11.51
C LEU A 65 -2.21 -13.42 11.64
N ALA A 66 -1.66 -14.01 10.58
CA ALA A 66 -1.27 -15.40 10.56
C ALA A 66 -0.08 -15.66 11.51
N THR A 67 0.97 -14.83 11.50
CA THR A 67 2.11 -14.92 12.42
C THR A 67 1.64 -14.80 13.87
N ARG A 68 0.73 -13.87 14.16
CA ARG A 68 0.20 -13.72 15.51
C ARG A 68 -0.63 -14.92 15.96
N ALA A 69 -1.36 -15.56 15.06
CA ALA A 69 -2.11 -16.78 15.35
C ALA A 69 -1.17 -17.97 15.56
N ALA A 70 -0.21 -18.18 14.66
CA ALA A 70 0.80 -19.24 14.74
C ALA A 70 1.58 -19.19 16.07
N LEU A 71 2.08 -18.01 16.45
CA LEU A 71 2.81 -17.83 17.72
C LEU A 71 1.94 -18.10 18.95
N ARG A 72 0.63 -17.85 18.88
CA ARG A 72 -0.30 -18.19 19.97
C ARG A 72 -0.48 -19.71 20.08
N ASP A 73 -0.52 -20.39 18.94
CA ASP A 73 -0.82 -21.82 18.83
C ASP A 73 0.46 -22.69 18.92
N GLY A 74 1.64 -22.05 19.00
CA GLY A 74 2.94 -22.70 19.20
C GLY A 74 3.63 -23.14 17.90
N GLU A 75 3.23 -22.58 16.76
CA GLU A 75 3.82 -22.83 15.45
C GLU A 75 4.89 -21.79 15.11
N ASP A 76 5.99 -22.23 14.48
CA ASP A 76 7.16 -21.39 14.19
C ASP A 76 7.13 -20.73 12.80
N GLU A 77 6.28 -21.20 11.88
CA GLU A 77 6.31 -20.77 10.48
C GLU A 77 4.94 -20.37 9.94
N VAL A 78 4.93 -19.30 9.15
CA VAL A 78 3.77 -18.85 8.38
C VAL A 78 4.18 -18.69 6.93
N GLY A 79 3.40 -19.27 6.02
CA GLY A 79 3.67 -19.19 4.59
C GLY A 79 3.57 -17.76 4.05
N GLU A 80 4.37 -17.46 3.03
CA GLU A 80 4.35 -16.17 2.34
C GLU A 80 3.10 -16.00 1.49
N ILE A 81 2.52 -14.80 1.52
CA ILE A 81 1.32 -14.48 0.73
C ILE A 81 1.71 -13.84 -0.58
N SER A 82 1.20 -14.39 -1.69
CA SER A 82 1.53 -13.89 -3.03
C SER A 82 0.97 -12.48 -3.26
N ARG A 83 1.87 -11.49 -3.25
CA ARG A 83 1.60 -10.08 -3.59
C ARG A 83 1.10 -9.94 -5.03
N LEU A 84 1.66 -10.70 -5.97
CA LEU A 84 1.23 -10.69 -7.37
C LEU A 84 -0.17 -11.27 -7.57
N PHE A 85 -0.55 -12.29 -6.79
CA PHE A 85 -1.91 -12.81 -6.83
C PHE A 85 -2.93 -11.77 -6.36
N ILE A 86 -2.69 -11.13 -5.21
CA ILE A 86 -3.56 -10.05 -4.68
C ILE A 86 -3.65 -8.92 -5.70
N TYR A 87 -2.52 -8.50 -6.25
CA TYR A 87 -2.45 -7.46 -7.25
C TYR A 87 -3.27 -7.80 -8.51
N TYR A 88 -3.10 -9.00 -9.07
CA TYR A 88 -3.82 -9.46 -10.26
C TYR A 88 -5.33 -9.51 -10.04
N VAL A 89 -5.78 -10.12 -8.94
CA VAL A 89 -7.20 -10.21 -8.61
C VAL A 89 -7.80 -8.83 -8.37
N GLY A 90 -7.07 -7.94 -7.69
CA GLY A 90 -7.47 -6.55 -7.50
C GLY A 90 -7.66 -5.81 -8.82
N ARG A 91 -6.71 -5.93 -9.75
CA ARG A 91 -6.83 -5.36 -11.09
C ARG A 91 -7.99 -5.97 -11.87
N LYS A 92 -8.22 -7.28 -11.82
CA LYS A 92 -9.36 -7.94 -12.46
C LYS A 92 -10.71 -7.43 -11.94
N ARG A 93 -10.81 -7.22 -10.63
CA ARG A 93 -12.01 -6.63 -10.02
C ARG A 93 -12.25 -5.20 -10.48
N ASP A 94 -11.18 -4.42 -10.61
CA ASP A 94 -11.26 -3.05 -11.12
C ASP A 94 -11.75 -3.03 -12.59
N GLN A 95 -11.27 -3.93 -13.44
CA GLN A 95 -11.79 -4.07 -14.81
C GLN A 95 -13.31 -4.30 -14.83
N ILE A 96 -13.83 -5.15 -13.94
CA ILE A 96 -15.27 -5.40 -13.81
C ILE A 96 -16.01 -4.13 -13.38
N ASN A 97 -15.48 -3.42 -12.36
CA ASN A 97 -16.11 -2.23 -11.81
C ASN A 97 -16.21 -1.07 -12.83
N TRP A 98 -15.24 -0.96 -13.74
CA TRP A 98 -15.20 0.08 -14.78
C TRP A 98 -15.76 -0.38 -16.13
N GLY A 99 -16.32 -1.59 -16.23
CA GLY A 99 -16.89 -2.12 -17.47
C GLY A 99 -15.85 -2.35 -18.57
N GLU A 100 -14.60 -2.62 -18.20
CA GLU A 100 -13.54 -2.97 -19.14
C GLU A 100 -13.69 -4.41 -19.65
N ASP A 101 -13.03 -4.71 -20.77
CA ASP A 101 -12.95 -6.06 -21.32
C ASP A 101 -12.10 -6.98 -20.42
N THR A 102 -12.78 -7.86 -19.68
CA THR A 102 -12.17 -8.80 -18.74
C THR A 102 -11.50 -10.00 -19.41
N SER A 103 -11.70 -10.22 -20.71
CA SER A 103 -10.97 -11.24 -21.47
C SER A 103 -9.52 -10.83 -21.71
N LYS A 104 -9.24 -9.53 -21.69
CA LYS A 104 -7.89 -8.98 -21.82
C LYS A 104 -7.15 -9.01 -20.50
N ARG A 105 -5.82 -9.04 -20.57
CA ARG A 105 -4.97 -8.84 -19.39
C ARG A 105 -5.26 -7.46 -18.79
N PRO A 106 -5.30 -7.31 -17.45
CA PRO A 106 -5.47 -6.00 -16.84
C PRO A 106 -4.37 -5.07 -17.29
N LYS A 107 -4.75 -3.86 -17.72
CA LYS A 107 -3.78 -2.83 -18.10
C LYS A 107 -3.13 -2.29 -16.83
N ASP A 108 -1.82 -2.32 -16.78
CA ASP A 108 -1.04 -1.62 -15.76
C ASP A 108 0.13 -0.97 -16.49
N GLU A 109 -0.12 0.19 -17.12
CA GLU A 109 0.79 1.11 -17.87
C GLU A 109 2.20 0.61 -18.30
N GLY A 110 2.35 -0.67 -18.64
CA GLY A 110 3.64 -1.33 -18.92
C GLY A 110 4.48 -1.80 -17.72
N MET A 111 3.98 -1.87 -16.47
CA MET A 111 4.86 -1.98 -15.29
C MET A 111 4.93 -3.34 -14.57
N THR A 112 3.94 -4.23 -14.73
CA THR A 112 3.94 -5.54 -14.02
C THR A 112 3.66 -6.77 -14.86
N LEU A 113 2.92 -6.64 -15.96
CA LEU A 113 2.41 -7.78 -16.75
C LEU A 113 2.85 -7.74 -18.22
N GLY A 114 3.77 -6.82 -18.55
CA GLY A 114 4.39 -6.65 -19.86
C GLY A 114 5.62 -7.55 -20.02
N GLY A 115 5.35 -8.84 -20.24
CA GLY A 115 6.20 -9.73 -21.03
C GLY A 115 5.43 -10.12 -22.28
#